data_AF-Q214F7-F1
#
_entry.id   AF-Q214F7-F1
#
_cell.length_a   1.000
_cell.length_b   1.000
_cell.length_c   1.000
_cell.angle_alpha   90.00
_cell.angle_beta   90.00
_cell.angle_gamma   90.00
#
_symmetry.space_group_name_H-M   'P 1'
#
loop_
_entity.id
_entity.type
_entity.pdbx_description
1 polymer ?
#
loop_
_entity_poly.entity_id
_entity_poly.type
_entity_poly.pdbx_seq_one_letter_code
_entity_poly.pdbx_strand_id
1 'polypeptide(L)'
;MSDRNDSDSVVLFPQILQPAAALKTIAPVSVKFWESQEVVLSGIKQYSDGWLARRQQGTREAIEAAKRMGEAATPVDALREYQDWLNGAVRRLIEDGTDFQRHVLSAGTQATAGLSAEVETAAKSASRAYQEQSNG
;
A
#
# COMPACT_ATOMS: atom_id res chain seq x y z
N MET A 1 -32.53 -5.22 -22.77
CA MET A 1 -32.16 -3.79 -22.68
C MET A 1 -32.48 -3.37 -21.26
N SER A 2 -31.46 -3.24 -20.41
CA SER A 2 -31.64 -2.89 -19.00
C SER A 2 -31.18 -1.44 -18.86
N ASP A 3 -32.14 -0.52 -18.79
CA ASP A 3 -31.87 0.88 -18.45
C ASP A 3 -31.37 0.93 -17.01
N ARG A 4 -30.08 1.20 -16.88
CA ARG A 4 -29.45 1.56 -15.62
C ARG A 4 -29.94 2.98 -15.32
N ASN A 5 -30.77 3.11 -14.31
CA ASN A 5 -31.33 4.38 -13.84
C ASN A 5 -30.19 5.28 -13.32
N ASP A 6 -29.63 6.12 -14.20
CA ASP A 6 -28.61 7.14 -13.89
C ASP A 6 -29.09 8.19 -12.87
N SER A 7 -30.36 8.15 -12.50
CA SER A 7 -31.00 9.04 -11.53
C SER A 7 -30.48 8.86 -10.10
N ASP A 8 -29.89 7.70 -9.75
CA ASP A 8 -29.32 7.47 -8.41
C ASP A 8 -27.96 8.18 -8.20
N SER A 9 -27.27 8.59 -9.27
CA SER A 9 -26.02 9.36 -9.14
C SER A 9 -26.25 10.86 -8.91
N VAL A 10 -27.45 11.36 -9.24
CA VAL A 10 -27.76 12.80 -9.24
C VAL A 10 -28.40 13.26 -7.93
N VAL A 11 -28.86 12.34 -7.08
CA VAL A 11 -29.35 12.69 -5.72
C VAL A 11 -28.24 13.13 -4.76
N LEU A 12 -26.97 13.10 -5.17
CA LEU A 12 -25.88 13.72 -4.41
C LEU A 12 -25.92 15.27 -4.44
N PHE A 13 -26.72 15.88 -5.32
CA PHE A 13 -26.65 17.31 -5.63
C PHE A 13 -27.72 18.27 -5.07
N PRO A 14 -28.65 17.93 -4.15
CA PRO A 14 -29.38 18.97 -3.41
C PRO A 14 -28.69 19.44 -2.13
N GLN A 15 -27.80 18.64 -1.51
CA GLN A 15 -27.17 19.00 -0.22
C GLN A 15 -25.97 19.96 -0.32
N ILE A 16 -25.50 20.29 -1.53
CA ILE A 16 -24.38 21.24 -1.73
C ILE A 16 -24.77 22.68 -1.35
N LEU A 17 -26.06 22.98 -1.24
CA LEU A 17 -26.56 24.28 -0.81
C LEU A 17 -26.57 24.48 0.72
N GLN A 18 -26.17 23.46 1.49
CA GLN A 18 -25.96 23.54 2.95
C GLN A 18 -24.49 23.25 3.27
N PRO A 19 -23.57 24.20 3.01
CA PRO A 19 -22.12 23.99 3.11
C PRO A 19 -21.67 23.45 4.48
N ALA A 20 -22.35 23.82 5.57
CA ALA A 20 -22.03 23.36 6.92
C ALA A 20 -22.42 21.88 7.19
N ALA A 21 -23.54 21.41 6.62
CA ALA A 21 -23.98 20.02 6.79
C ALA A 21 -23.13 19.06 5.95
N ALA A 22 -22.80 19.46 4.72
CA ALA A 22 -21.86 18.73 3.86
C ALA A 22 -20.43 18.70 4.44
N LEU A 23 -19.97 19.79 5.08
CA LEU A 23 -18.66 19.78 5.76
C LEU A 23 -18.60 18.76 6.90
N LYS A 24 -19.66 18.65 7.71
CA LYS A 24 -19.70 17.74 8.86
C LYS A 24 -19.64 16.27 8.47
N THR A 25 -20.13 15.90 7.28
CA THR A 25 -20.09 14.54 6.77
C THR A 25 -18.81 14.23 5.99
N ILE A 26 -18.22 15.22 5.30
CA ILE A 26 -17.00 15.05 4.49
C ILE A 26 -15.71 15.15 5.31
N ALA A 27 -15.69 15.95 6.39
CA ALA A 27 -14.49 16.16 7.19
C ALA A 27 -13.93 14.85 7.80
N PRO A 28 -14.73 13.94 8.40
CA PRO A 28 -14.23 12.67 8.92
C PRO A 28 -13.62 11.77 7.83
N VAL A 29 -14.27 11.69 6.66
CA VAL A 29 -13.75 10.94 5.50
C VAL A 29 -12.42 11.51 5.02
N SER A 30 -12.29 12.84 5.00
CA SER A 30 -11.06 13.52 4.60
C SER A 30 -9.92 13.29 5.59
N VAL A 31 -10.20 13.36 6.89
CA VAL A 31 -9.23 12.99 7.94
C VAL A 31 -8.81 11.54 7.77
N LYS A 32 -9.77 10.62 7.59
CA LYS A 32 -9.46 9.21 7.44
C LYS A 32 -8.64 8.90 6.20
N PHE A 33 -8.88 9.60 5.10
CA PHE A 33 -8.07 9.50 3.90
C PHE A 33 -6.59 9.81 4.18
N TRP A 34 -6.30 10.92 4.86
CA TRP A 34 -4.92 11.28 5.18
C TRP A 34 -4.28 10.33 6.20
N GLU A 35 -5.02 9.85 7.21
CA GLU A 35 -4.54 8.79 8.11
C GLU A 35 -4.20 7.51 7.34
N SER A 36 -5.04 7.12 6.38
CA SER A 36 -4.80 5.96 5.52
C SER A 36 -3.56 6.15 4.65
N GLN A 37 -3.29 7.36 4.14
CA GLN A 37 -2.05 7.67 3.43
C GLN A 37 -0.82 7.52 4.35
N GLU A 38 -0.89 7.99 5.59
CA GLU A 38 0.20 7.82 6.58
C GLU A 38 0.50 6.34 6.86
N VAL A 39 -0.52 5.49 6.96
CA VAL A 39 -0.34 4.03 7.12
C VAL A 39 0.42 3.43 5.93
N VAL A 40 0.04 3.80 4.70
CA VAL A 40 0.72 3.31 3.49
C VAL A 40 2.17 3.80 3.43
N LEU A 41 2.41 5.08 3.70
CA LEU A 41 3.75 5.67 3.70
C LEU A 41 4.65 5.02 4.76
N SER A 42 4.12 4.75 5.95
CA SER A 42 4.83 4.01 7.00
C SER A 42 5.19 2.59 6.56
N GLY A 43 4.26 1.88 5.91
CA GLY A 43 4.51 0.56 5.34
C GLY A 43 5.61 0.56 4.28
N ILE A 44 5.58 1.55 3.37
CA ILE A 44 6.63 1.73 2.35
C ILE A 44 7.97 2.02 3.01
N LYS A 45 8.03 2.92 4.00
CA LYS A 45 9.27 3.24 4.71
C LYS A 45 9.89 1.99 5.35
N GLN A 46 9.09 1.21 6.08
CA GLN A 46 9.57 -0.01 6.75
C GLN A 46 10.11 -1.03 5.75
N TYR A 47 9.43 -1.22 4.62
CA TYR A 47 9.92 -2.07 3.54
C TYR A 47 11.23 -1.53 2.95
N SER A 48 11.30 -0.24 2.62
CA SER A 48 12.45 0.39 1.97
C SER A 48 13.71 0.31 2.83
N ASP A 49 13.60 0.49 4.14
CA ASP A 49 14.73 0.40 5.07
C ASP A 49 15.39 -1.00 5.01
N GLY A 50 14.57 -2.07 5.07
CA GLY A 50 15.05 -3.45 4.97
C GLY A 50 15.58 -3.81 3.58
N TRP A 51 14.86 -3.41 2.53
CA TRP A 51 15.22 -3.66 1.14
C TRP A 51 16.57 -3.03 0.78
N LEU A 52 16.79 -1.76 1.15
CA LEU A 52 18.04 -1.07 0.89
C LEU A 52 19.22 -1.75 1.61
N ALA A 53 19.04 -2.14 2.86
CA ALA A 53 20.07 -2.85 3.62
C ALA A 53 20.47 -4.18 2.95
N ARG A 54 19.49 -5.00 2.55
CA ARG A 54 19.75 -6.26 1.84
C ARG A 54 20.38 -6.05 0.47
N ARG A 55 19.99 -5.00 -0.27
CA ARG A 55 20.59 -4.66 -1.56
C ARG A 55 22.04 -4.22 -1.43
N GLN A 56 22.36 -3.39 -0.44
CA GLN A 56 23.75 -3.02 -0.16
C GLN A 56 24.59 -4.25 0.22
N GLN A 57 24.06 -5.13 1.05
CA GLN A 57 24.72 -6.38 1.42
C GLN A 57 24.96 -7.28 0.19
N GLY A 58 23.94 -7.49 -0.64
CA GLY A 58 24.05 -8.30 -1.86
C GLY A 58 25.08 -7.76 -2.85
N THR A 59 25.20 -6.43 -2.98
CA THR A 59 26.23 -5.80 -3.83
C THR A 59 27.63 -6.04 -3.28
N ARG A 60 27.84 -5.93 -1.97
CA ARG A 60 29.14 -6.23 -1.35
C ARG A 60 29.53 -7.69 -1.58
N GLU A 61 28.59 -8.60 -1.37
CA GLU A 61 28.82 -10.03 -1.63
C GLU A 61 29.11 -10.33 -3.10
N ALA A 62 28.44 -9.64 -4.03
CA ALA A 62 28.71 -9.79 -5.47
C ALA A 62 30.14 -9.36 -5.82
N ILE A 63 30.60 -8.24 -5.26
CA ILE A 63 31.97 -7.75 -5.45
C ILE A 63 32.98 -8.77 -4.90
N GLU A 64 32.75 -9.30 -3.70
CA GLU A 64 33.67 -10.29 -3.11
C GLU A 64 33.66 -11.61 -3.90
N ALA A 65 32.50 -12.08 -4.38
CA ALA A 65 32.43 -13.24 -5.25
C ALA A 65 33.19 -13.02 -6.56
N ALA A 66 33.03 -11.85 -7.20
CA ALA A 66 33.75 -11.50 -8.41
C ALA A 66 35.28 -11.49 -8.22
N LYS A 67 35.77 -11.00 -7.05
CA LYS A 67 37.20 -11.07 -6.70
C LYS A 67 37.67 -12.53 -6.59
N ARG A 68 36.96 -13.36 -5.82
CA ARG A 68 37.33 -14.79 -5.64
C ARG A 68 37.29 -15.57 -6.95
N MET A 69 36.33 -15.27 -7.83
CA MET A 69 36.28 -15.82 -9.18
C MET A 69 37.52 -15.43 -10.00
N GLY A 70 38.01 -14.19 -9.88
CA GLY A 70 39.23 -13.72 -10.56
C GLY A 70 40.51 -14.36 -10.03
N GLU A 71 40.50 -14.84 -8.78
CA GLU A 71 41.61 -15.54 -8.12
C GLU A 71 41.52 -17.08 -8.25
N ALA A 72 40.46 -17.59 -8.88
CA ALA A 72 40.18 -19.02 -8.95
C ALA A 72 41.22 -19.78 -9.81
N ALA A 73 41.68 -20.93 -9.30
CA ALA A 73 42.66 -21.77 -9.98
C ALA A 73 42.09 -22.46 -11.23
N THR A 74 40.78 -22.71 -11.26
CA THR A 74 40.10 -23.36 -12.39
C THR A 74 38.76 -22.68 -12.72
N PRO A 75 38.26 -22.83 -13.96
CA PRO A 75 36.92 -22.35 -14.31
C PRO A 75 35.80 -22.95 -13.46
N VAL A 76 35.98 -24.19 -12.98
CA VAL A 76 35.01 -24.85 -12.10
C VAL A 76 34.97 -24.18 -10.72
N ASP A 77 36.11 -23.75 -10.21
CA ASP A 77 36.17 -23.03 -8.93
C ASP A 77 35.53 -21.64 -9.03
N ALA A 78 35.75 -20.93 -10.14
CA ALA A 78 35.04 -19.69 -10.41
C ALA A 78 33.52 -19.89 -10.51
N LEU A 79 33.07 -20.99 -11.12
CA LEU A 79 31.64 -21.31 -11.19
C LEU A 79 31.04 -21.61 -9.80
N ARG A 80 31.80 -22.25 -8.90
CA ARG A 80 31.37 -22.48 -7.52
C ARG A 80 31.16 -21.17 -6.77
N GLU A 81 32.11 -20.25 -6.87
CA GLU A 81 31.98 -18.91 -6.26
C GLU A 81 30.76 -18.14 -6.78
N TYR A 82 30.48 -18.25 -8.08
CA TYR A 82 29.26 -17.68 -8.66
C TYR A 82 27.98 -18.32 -8.11
N GLN A 83 27.95 -19.66 -8.02
CA GLN A 83 26.79 -20.40 -7.48
C GLN A 83 26.53 -20.05 -6.01
N ASP A 84 27.58 -19.92 -5.21
CA ASP A 84 27.47 -19.55 -3.80
C ASP A 84 26.87 -18.14 -3.65
N TRP A 85 27.34 -17.18 -4.44
CA TRP A 85 26.73 -15.84 -4.49
C TRP A 85 25.27 -15.88 -4.95
N LEU A 86 24.97 -16.64 -6.00
CA LEU A 86 23.62 -16.75 -6.57
C LEU A 86 22.62 -17.30 -5.54
N ASN A 87 23.01 -18.32 -4.77
CA ASN A 87 22.18 -18.88 -3.71
C ASN A 87 21.84 -17.81 -2.65
N GLY A 88 22.83 -17.01 -2.25
CA GLY A 88 22.61 -15.87 -1.34
C GLY A 88 21.67 -14.81 -1.95
N ALA A 89 21.82 -14.52 -3.25
CA ALA A 89 20.99 -13.55 -3.95
C ALA A 89 19.52 -13.98 -4.02
N VAL A 90 19.25 -15.26 -4.30
CA VAL A 90 17.88 -15.83 -4.31
C VAL A 90 17.25 -15.73 -2.92
N ARG A 91 17.98 -16.04 -1.86
CA ARG A 91 17.48 -15.94 -0.48
C ARG A 91 17.04 -14.51 -0.15
N ARG A 92 17.87 -13.51 -0.45
CA ARG A 92 17.53 -12.09 -0.24
C ARG A 92 16.31 -11.66 -1.04
N LEU A 93 16.15 -12.17 -2.27
CA LEU A 93 14.98 -11.87 -3.09
C LEU A 93 13.67 -12.40 -2.47
N ILE A 94 13.72 -13.60 -1.90
CA ILE A 94 12.56 -14.19 -1.19
C ILE A 94 12.24 -13.38 0.08
N GLU A 95 13.27 -12.95 0.81
CA GLU A 95 13.13 -12.07 1.97
C GLU A 95 12.50 -10.72 1.57
N ASP A 96 12.93 -10.13 0.45
CA ASP A 96 12.34 -8.91 -0.11
C ASP A 96 10.85 -9.08 -0.44
N GLY A 97 10.48 -10.18 -1.10
CA GLY A 97 9.07 -10.46 -1.42
C GLY A 97 8.21 -10.62 -0.17
N THR A 98 8.73 -11.30 0.84
CA THR A 98 8.03 -11.50 2.12
C THR A 98 7.81 -10.19 2.86
N ASP A 99 8.84 -9.34 2.92
CA ASP A 99 8.75 -8.03 3.57
C ASP A 99 7.84 -7.06 2.81
N PHE A 100 7.85 -7.11 1.47
CA PHE A 100 6.94 -6.31 0.65
C PHE A 100 5.47 -6.66 0.96
N GLN A 101 5.15 -7.96 1.03
CA GLN A 101 3.82 -8.41 1.42
C GLN A 101 3.44 -7.96 2.83
N ARG A 102 4.38 -8.11 3.78
CA ARG A 102 4.14 -7.75 5.19
C ARG A 102 3.92 -6.26 5.40
N HIS A 103 4.70 -5.40 4.76
CA HIS A 103 4.71 -3.98 5.08
C HIS A 103 3.92 -3.12 4.08
N VAL A 104 4.03 -3.41 2.77
CA VAL A 104 3.37 -2.58 1.75
C VAL A 104 1.94 -3.06 1.49
N LEU A 105 1.76 -4.36 1.19
CA LEU A 105 0.43 -4.87 0.87
C LEU A 105 -0.50 -4.84 2.08
N SER A 106 -0.03 -5.27 3.25
CA SER A 106 -0.83 -5.21 4.48
C SER A 106 -1.24 -3.77 4.82
N ALA A 107 -0.33 -2.80 4.71
CA ALA A 107 -0.65 -1.39 4.95
C ALA A 107 -1.70 -0.87 3.96
N GLY A 108 -1.57 -1.20 2.67
CA GLY A 108 -2.56 -0.84 1.64
C GLY A 108 -3.96 -1.44 1.89
N THR A 109 -4.02 -2.71 2.29
CA THR A 109 -5.28 -3.37 2.65
C THR A 109 -5.91 -2.72 3.88
N GLN A 110 -5.13 -2.45 4.93
CA GLN A 110 -5.62 -1.80 6.15
C GLN A 110 -6.12 -0.37 5.87
N ALA A 111 -5.36 0.41 5.10
CA ALA A 111 -5.70 1.77 4.70
C ALA A 111 -7.01 1.82 3.88
N THR A 112 -7.17 0.89 2.94
CA THR A 112 -8.38 0.80 2.11
C THR A 112 -9.59 0.41 2.95
N ALA A 113 -9.46 -0.62 3.79
CA ALA A 113 -10.56 -1.06 4.67
C ALA A 113 -11.01 0.06 5.63
N GLY A 114 -10.05 0.77 6.24
CA GLY A 114 -10.34 1.89 7.13
C GLY A 114 -11.06 3.04 6.44
N LEU A 115 -10.64 3.39 5.22
CA LEU A 115 -11.30 4.45 4.43
C LEU A 115 -12.72 4.04 4.00
N SER A 116 -12.90 2.80 3.51
CA SER A 116 -14.22 2.31 3.09
C SER A 116 -15.22 2.29 4.25
N ALA A 117 -14.80 1.89 5.45
CA ALA A 117 -15.64 1.90 6.65
C ALA A 117 -16.10 3.32 7.03
N GLU A 118 -15.22 4.31 6.89
CA GLU A 118 -15.55 5.71 7.17
C GLU A 118 -16.53 6.29 6.14
N VAL A 119 -16.32 5.98 4.85
CA VAL A 119 -17.25 6.38 3.78
C VAL A 119 -18.64 5.79 4.01
N GLU A 120 -18.73 4.52 4.39
CA GLU A 120 -20.01 3.87 4.70
C GLU A 120 -20.70 4.52 5.90
N THR A 121 -19.94 4.90 6.92
CA THR A 121 -20.45 5.59 8.12
C THR A 121 -20.97 6.98 7.79
N ALA A 122 -20.24 7.74 6.97
CA ALA A 122 -20.66 9.06 6.50
C ALA A 122 -21.94 8.97 5.65
N ALA A 123 -22.04 7.98 4.75
CA ALA A 123 -23.23 7.74 3.93
C ALA A 123 -24.47 7.44 4.80
N LYS A 124 -24.34 6.53 5.78
CA LYS A 124 -25.43 6.21 6.72
C LYS A 124 -25.87 7.44 7.52
N SER A 125 -24.93 8.27 7.94
CA SER A 125 -25.22 9.50 8.71
C SER A 125 -25.96 10.54 7.86
N ALA A 126 -25.57 10.71 6.60
CA ALA A 126 -26.25 11.58 5.65
C ALA A 126 -27.68 11.11 5.35
N SER A 127 -27.90 9.81 5.14
CA SER A 127 -29.24 9.26 4.91
C SER A 127 -30.18 9.45 6.10
N ARG A 128 -29.68 9.28 7.34
CA ARG A 128 -30.48 9.54 8.55
C ARG A 128 -30.89 11.01 8.67
N ALA A 129 -29.94 11.93 8.46
CA ALA A 129 -30.22 13.36 8.52
C ALA A 129 -31.27 13.80 7.47
N TYR A 130 -31.26 13.18 6.29
CA TYR A 130 -32.28 13.41 5.26
C TYR A 130 -33.68 12.93 5.67
N GLN A 131 -33.78 11.73 6.25
CA GLN A 131 -35.04 11.16 6.73
C GLN A 131 -35.66 11.97 7.87
N GLU A 132 -34.84 12.51 8.77
CA GLU A 132 -35.29 13.38 9.86
C GLU A 132 -35.81 14.73 9.32
N GLN A 133 -35.20 15.27 8.25
CA GLN A 133 -35.68 16.48 7.60
C GLN A 133 -36.98 16.29 6.80
N SER A 134 -37.25 15.09 6.27
CA SER A 134 -38.46 14.83 5.48
C SER A 134 -39.71 14.54 6.31
N ASN A 135 -39.56 14.22 7.59
CA ASN A 135 -40.64 13.82 8.49
C ASN A 135 -41.05 14.92 9.50
N GLY A 136 -40.44 16.11 9.43
CA GLY A 136 -40.77 17.29 10.24
C GLY A 136 -41.37 18.39 9.39
#